data_AF-A0A835FK29-F1
#
_entry.id   AF-A0A835FK29-F1
#
_cell.length_a   1.000
_cell.length_b   1.000
_cell.length_c   1.000
_cell.angle_alpha   90.00
_cell.angle_beta   90.00
_cell.angle_gamma   90.00
#
_symmetry.space_group_name_H-M   'P 1'
#
loop_
_entity.id
_entity.type
_entity.pdbx_description
1 polymer ?
#
loop_
_entity_poly.entity_id
_entity_poly.type
_entity_poly.pdbx_seq_one_letter_code
_entity_poly.pdbx_strand_id
1 'polypeptide(L)'
;MFRDPEAKLRGPLPMRLFPAFKGGKHYFGSDYNLADKSQIRVDSVEDCTNECFCFPMSLLQFVDMKIAGYRHTHPGRAKVYGFVAARERFDPLRNYVYRCEIENCESVSMKRKTGVARLSLTGPARVISMTTRALIEFEIHARNEDESTGDDDLIIEGCTQLDRIFKSNSFVEHRRLYGERCALDIKYMALINAVEAKVEVTVLPPRQRQSWKCQHEAVCKDQRFQ
;
A
#
# COMPACT_ATOMS: atom_id res chain seq x y z
N MET A 1 -15.59 2.58 -18.62
CA MET A 1 -15.75 3.96 -19.16
C MET A 1 -15.85 4.87 -17.96
N PHE A 2 -14.95 5.85 -17.80
CA PHE A 2 -14.87 6.70 -16.62
C PHE A 2 -16.12 7.60 -16.53
N ARG A 3 -16.82 7.60 -15.40
CA ARG A 3 -18.13 8.28 -15.24
C ARG A 3 -18.05 9.81 -15.15
N ASP A 4 -16.86 10.38 -15.01
CA ASP A 4 -16.66 11.82 -14.97
C ASP A 4 -15.64 12.28 -16.03
N PRO A 5 -16.10 12.83 -17.18
CA PRO A 5 -15.24 13.37 -18.23
C PRO A 5 -14.65 14.76 -17.92
N GLU A 6 -15.02 15.41 -16.81
CA GLU A 6 -14.43 16.69 -16.35
C GLU A 6 -13.19 16.47 -15.48
N ALA A 7 -12.91 15.23 -15.05
CA ALA A 7 -11.63 14.82 -14.46
C ALA A 7 -10.48 14.78 -15.49
N LYS A 8 -10.48 15.71 -16.46
CA LYS A 8 -9.44 15.91 -17.48
C LYS A 8 -8.09 16.19 -16.79
N LEU A 9 -7.25 15.15 -16.77
CA LEU A 9 -5.80 15.19 -17.01
C LEU A 9 -4.92 16.05 -16.10
N ARG A 10 -5.36 16.49 -14.91
CA ARG A 10 -4.44 16.96 -13.86
C ARG A 10 -4.27 15.88 -12.78
N GLY A 11 -3.30 14.99 -13.01
CA GLY A 11 -2.98 13.93 -12.06
C GLY A 11 -2.17 12.77 -12.67
N PRO A 12 -1.89 11.72 -11.87
CA PRO A 12 -1.22 10.51 -12.34
C PRO A 12 -2.05 9.77 -13.39
N LEU A 13 -1.41 8.85 -14.12
CA LEU A 13 -2.11 8.05 -15.11
C LEU A 13 -3.21 7.19 -14.47
N PRO A 14 -4.39 7.07 -15.09
CA PRO A 14 -5.49 6.28 -14.55
C PRO A 14 -5.13 4.79 -14.47
N MET A 15 -5.66 4.13 -13.46
CA MET A 15 -5.64 2.69 -13.28
C MET A 15 -7.06 2.18 -13.04
N ARG A 16 -7.31 0.93 -13.40
CA ARG A 16 -8.63 0.32 -13.22
C ARG A 16 -8.91 0.07 -11.75
N LEU A 17 -10.02 0.63 -11.27
CA LEU A 17 -10.66 0.28 -10.00
C LEU A 17 -11.63 -0.87 -10.24
N PHE A 18 -11.44 -1.98 -9.53
CA PHE A 18 -12.41 -3.08 -9.47
C PHE A 18 -13.24 -2.97 -8.19
N PRO A 19 -14.49 -3.46 -8.19
CA PRO A 19 -15.34 -3.45 -7.00
C PRO A 19 -14.67 -4.12 -5.80
N ALA A 20 -15.06 -3.71 -4.60
CA ALA A 20 -14.65 -4.39 -3.38
C ALA A 20 -15.29 -5.79 -3.33
N PHE A 21 -14.57 -6.74 -2.72
CA PHE A 21 -15.14 -8.05 -2.47
C PHE A 21 -16.13 -7.98 -1.30
N LYS A 22 -17.41 -8.16 -1.60
CA LYS A 22 -18.49 -8.22 -0.59
C LYS A 22 -19.10 -9.63 -0.44
N GLY A 23 -18.54 -10.63 -1.12
CA GLY A 23 -19.03 -12.01 -1.16
C GLY A 23 -19.24 -12.52 -2.58
N GLY A 24 -19.44 -13.83 -2.73
CA GLY A 24 -19.75 -14.47 -4.01
C GLY A 24 -18.56 -14.57 -4.98
N LYS A 25 -18.84 -14.45 -6.29
CA LYS A 25 -17.83 -14.60 -7.35
C LYS A 25 -17.14 -13.27 -7.62
N HIS A 26 -15.80 -13.27 -7.61
CA HIS A 26 -14.99 -12.09 -7.94
C HIS A 26 -13.87 -12.45 -8.90
N TYR A 27 -13.46 -11.51 -9.76
CA TYR A 27 -12.43 -11.72 -10.78
C TYR A 27 -11.10 -12.21 -10.18
N PHE A 28 -10.76 -11.71 -8.98
CA PHE A 28 -9.55 -12.08 -8.23
C PHE A 28 -9.77 -13.18 -7.17
N GLY A 29 -11.00 -13.70 -7.05
CA GLY A 29 -11.37 -14.60 -5.95
C GLY A 29 -10.53 -15.87 -5.89
N SER A 30 -10.29 -16.51 -7.04
CA SER A 30 -9.53 -17.76 -7.13
C SER A 30 -8.03 -17.62 -6.89
N ASP A 31 -7.46 -16.44 -7.16
CA ASP A 31 -6.02 -16.20 -7.03
C ASP A 31 -5.62 -15.69 -5.64
N TYR A 32 -6.54 -15.03 -4.92
CA TYR A 32 -6.20 -14.26 -3.72
C TYR A 32 -7.08 -14.54 -2.50
N ASN A 33 -7.91 -15.59 -2.54
CA ASN A 33 -8.76 -16.01 -1.42
C ASN A 33 -9.38 -14.82 -0.65
N LEU A 34 -10.10 -13.93 -1.37
CA LEU A 34 -10.55 -12.63 -0.84
C LEU A 34 -11.46 -12.72 0.38
N ALA A 35 -12.05 -13.89 0.62
CA ALA A 35 -12.86 -14.17 1.80
C ALA A 35 -12.02 -14.24 3.08
N ASP A 36 -10.76 -14.68 2.99
CA ASP A 36 -9.85 -14.70 4.12
C ASP A 36 -9.33 -13.28 4.39
N LYS A 37 -9.65 -12.75 5.56
CA LYS A 37 -9.28 -11.39 5.98
C LYS A 37 -8.11 -11.39 6.96
N SER A 38 -7.47 -12.54 7.19
CA SER A 38 -6.36 -12.65 8.13
C SER A 38 -5.13 -11.87 7.64
N GLN A 39 -4.35 -11.40 8.61
CA GLN A 39 -3.13 -10.66 8.37
C GLN A 39 -1.96 -11.62 8.21
N ILE A 40 -1.05 -11.28 7.30
CA ILE A 40 0.21 -12.00 7.15
C ILE A 40 1.03 -11.92 8.44
N ARG A 41 1.64 -13.04 8.84
CA ARG A 41 2.55 -13.08 9.98
C ARG A 41 3.96 -12.74 9.52
N VAL A 42 4.74 -12.13 10.41
CA VAL A 42 6.16 -11.82 10.17
C VAL A 42 7.03 -13.09 10.21
N ASP A 43 6.53 -14.14 10.86
CA ASP A 43 7.28 -15.37 11.16
C ASP A 43 7.12 -16.42 10.05
N SER A 44 7.73 -16.18 8.89
CA SER A 44 8.09 -17.22 7.91
C SER A 44 8.95 -16.64 6.79
N VAL A 45 10.20 -16.31 7.12
CA VAL A 45 11.24 -16.21 6.08
C VAL A 45 11.68 -17.63 5.74
N GLU A 46 10.84 -18.37 5.01
CA GLU A 46 11.21 -19.71 4.50
C GLU A 46 12.17 -19.63 3.30
N ASP A 47 12.44 -18.44 2.75
CA ASP A 47 13.26 -18.29 1.55
C ASP A 47 14.77 -18.22 1.80
N CYS A 48 15.19 -18.21 3.07
CA CYS A 48 16.60 -18.38 3.43
C CYS A 48 16.77 -19.81 3.93
N THR A 49 17.04 -20.75 3.02
CA THR A 49 17.60 -22.04 3.45
C THR A 49 18.85 -21.75 4.28
N ASN A 50 19.15 -22.58 5.28
CA ASN A 50 20.17 -22.39 6.33
C ASN A 50 21.63 -22.17 5.83
N GLU A 51 21.85 -21.86 4.55
CA GLU A 51 23.12 -21.70 3.86
C GLU A 51 23.35 -20.28 3.25
N CYS A 52 22.62 -19.25 3.68
CA CYS A 52 22.77 -17.86 3.18
C CYS A 52 22.49 -17.65 1.66
N PHE A 53 21.79 -18.57 1.01
CA PHE A 53 21.35 -18.41 -0.38
C PHE A 53 19.99 -17.69 -0.43
N CYS A 54 20.01 -16.36 -0.45
CA CYS A 54 18.80 -15.57 -0.72
C CYS A 54 18.58 -15.47 -2.23
N PHE A 55 17.47 -15.99 -2.74
CA PHE A 55 17.13 -15.79 -4.14
C PHE A 55 16.61 -14.38 -4.38
N PRO A 56 17.13 -13.67 -5.40
CA PRO A 56 16.62 -12.36 -5.76
C PRO A 56 15.17 -12.49 -6.26
N MET A 57 14.31 -11.58 -5.80
CA MET A 57 12.89 -11.56 -6.11
C MET A 57 12.45 -10.22 -6.73
N SER A 58 11.22 -10.20 -7.25
CA SER A 58 10.56 -8.94 -7.62
C SER A 58 9.73 -8.47 -6.44
N LEU A 59 10.05 -7.30 -5.89
CA LEU A 59 9.40 -6.74 -4.72
C LEU A 59 8.59 -5.49 -5.06
N LEU A 60 7.51 -5.26 -4.34
CA LEU A 60 6.68 -4.06 -4.42
C LEU A 60 6.89 -3.21 -3.17
N GLN A 61 7.23 -1.93 -3.36
CA GLN A 61 7.39 -0.95 -2.28
C GLN A 61 6.51 0.27 -2.52
N PHE A 62 5.65 0.59 -1.56
CA PHE A 62 4.85 1.82 -1.61
C PHE A 62 5.65 3.03 -1.13
N VAL A 63 5.57 4.11 -1.89
CA VAL A 63 6.28 5.37 -1.63
C VAL A 63 5.32 6.43 -1.09
N ASP A 64 4.09 6.45 -1.62
CA ASP A 64 3.10 7.47 -1.30
C ASP A 64 1.69 6.96 -1.62
N MET A 65 0.72 7.33 -0.78
CA MET A 65 -0.70 7.18 -1.08
C MET A 65 -1.44 8.45 -0.71
N LYS A 66 -2.29 8.93 -1.61
CA LYS A 66 -3.06 10.16 -1.41
C LYS A 66 -4.50 9.99 -1.84
N ILE A 67 -5.41 10.49 -1.02
CA ILE A 67 -6.77 10.81 -1.45
C ILE A 67 -6.67 12.11 -2.26
N ALA A 68 -7.37 12.16 -3.39
CA ALA A 68 -7.45 13.32 -4.27
C ALA A 68 -8.90 13.60 -4.68
N GLY A 69 -9.25 14.87 -4.85
CA GLY A 69 -10.57 15.28 -5.34
C GLY A 69 -11.72 15.04 -4.35
N TYR A 70 -11.45 14.66 -3.10
CA TYR A 70 -12.49 14.52 -2.09
C TYR A 70 -13.03 15.91 -1.69
N ARG A 71 -14.33 16.10 -1.88
CA ARG A 71 -15.02 17.36 -1.56
C ARG A 71 -15.38 17.38 -0.07
N HIS A 72 -14.49 17.96 0.73
CA HIS A 72 -14.75 18.18 2.15
C HIS A 72 -15.76 19.33 2.30
N THR A 73 -16.94 19.04 2.85
CA THR A 73 -18.06 19.99 2.94
C THR A 73 -17.84 21.10 3.97
N HIS A 74 -16.97 20.88 4.97
CA HIS A 74 -16.71 21.83 6.05
C HIS A 74 -15.25 22.34 6.08
N PRO A 75 -14.95 23.53 6.62
CA PRO A 75 -13.55 23.96 6.80
C PRO A 75 -12.88 23.16 7.93
N GLY A 76 -11.93 22.25 7.65
CA GLY A 76 -11.30 21.48 8.73
C GLY A 76 -10.31 20.39 8.30
N ARG A 77 -9.91 19.54 9.27
CA ARG A 77 -9.20 18.27 9.03
C ARG A 77 -10.26 17.17 8.90
N ALA A 78 -10.08 16.27 7.94
CA ALA A 78 -10.92 15.07 7.86
C ALA A 78 -10.33 14.00 8.78
N LYS A 79 -11.20 13.24 9.46
CA LYS A 79 -10.81 12.02 10.16
C LYS A 79 -10.89 10.86 9.18
N VAL A 80 -9.73 10.37 8.75
CA VAL A 80 -9.63 9.27 7.78
C VAL A 80 -9.33 7.96 8.52
N TYR A 81 -10.04 6.90 8.17
CA TYR A 81 -9.84 5.57 8.73
C TYR A 81 -10.12 4.48 7.69
N GLY A 82 -9.82 3.22 8.03
CA GLY A 82 -9.91 2.07 7.14
C GLY A 82 -8.53 1.48 6.85
N PHE A 83 -8.36 0.88 5.67
CA PHE A 83 -7.14 0.15 5.35
C PHE A 83 -6.80 0.16 3.85
N VAL A 84 -5.51 -0.07 3.59
CA VAL A 84 -4.98 -0.52 2.31
C VAL A 84 -4.08 -1.72 2.58
N ALA A 85 -4.32 -2.82 1.89
CA ALA A 85 -3.54 -4.05 2.03
C ALA A 85 -3.09 -4.57 0.65
N ALA A 86 -1.89 -5.11 0.61
CA ALA A 86 -1.40 -5.89 -0.51
C ALA A 86 -1.59 -7.38 -0.21
N ARG A 87 -1.92 -8.15 -1.25
CA ARG A 87 -1.93 -9.61 -1.24
C ARG A 87 -1.01 -10.15 -2.31
N GLU A 88 -0.26 -11.16 -1.92
CA GLU A 88 0.58 -11.93 -2.83
C GLU A 88 -0.24 -13.09 -3.39
N ARG A 89 0.20 -13.67 -4.50
CA ARG A 89 -0.51 -14.83 -5.08
C ARG A 89 -0.26 -16.12 -4.30
N PHE A 90 0.94 -16.26 -3.73
CA PHE A 90 1.37 -17.47 -3.03
C PHE A 90 0.97 -17.47 -1.56
N ASP A 91 1.04 -16.31 -0.92
CA ASP A 91 0.52 -16.07 0.43
C ASP A 91 -0.54 -14.97 0.37
N PRO A 92 -1.80 -15.31 0.05
CA PRO A 92 -2.84 -14.34 -0.24
C PRO A 92 -3.44 -13.70 1.01
N LEU A 93 -2.69 -13.58 2.11
CA LEU A 93 -3.11 -12.88 3.31
C LEU A 93 -2.88 -11.37 3.20
N ARG A 94 -3.54 -10.60 4.07
CA ARG A 94 -3.42 -9.13 4.06
C ARG A 94 -2.10 -8.69 4.63
N ASN A 95 -1.30 -8.03 3.80
CA ASN A 95 -0.14 -7.26 4.23
C ASN A 95 -0.50 -5.76 4.22
N TYR A 96 -0.88 -5.24 5.38
CA TYR A 96 -1.37 -3.86 5.53
C TYR A 96 -0.25 -2.84 5.30
N VAL A 97 -0.45 -1.93 4.35
CA VAL A 97 0.47 -0.81 4.06
C VAL A 97 -0.04 0.52 4.63
N TYR A 98 -1.35 0.58 4.86
CA TYR A 98 -2.04 1.59 5.65
C TYR A 98 -3.13 0.88 6.45
N ARG A 99 -3.24 1.19 7.74
CA ARG A 99 -4.33 0.70 8.59
C ARG A 99 -4.56 1.70 9.70
N CYS A 100 -5.80 2.15 9.81
CA CYS A 100 -6.23 3.06 10.85
C CYS A 100 -7.63 2.64 11.29
N GLU A 101 -7.77 2.25 12.55
CA GLU A 101 -9.07 1.93 13.13
C GLU A 101 -9.86 3.22 13.41
N ILE A 102 -11.19 3.11 13.54
CA ILE A 102 -12.07 4.26 13.74
C ILE A 102 -11.78 4.98 15.06
N GLU A 103 -11.32 4.28 16.09
CA GLU A 103 -10.97 4.88 17.38
C GLU A 103 -9.69 5.72 17.29
N ASN A 104 -8.83 5.42 16.33
CA ASN A 104 -7.51 6.04 16.14
C ASN A 104 -7.39 6.83 14.83
N CYS A 105 -8.52 7.33 14.31
CA CYS A 105 -8.60 8.05 13.03
C CYS A 105 -7.42 9.00 12.78
N GLU A 106 -6.85 8.90 11.57
CA GLU A 106 -5.82 9.84 11.13
C GLU A 106 -6.48 11.18 10.83
N SER A 107 -6.13 12.21 11.59
CA SER A 107 -6.56 13.57 11.28
C SER A 107 -5.71 14.11 10.13
N VAL A 108 -6.24 14.17 8.91
CA VAL A 108 -5.47 14.60 7.73
C VAL A 108 -5.87 16.01 7.31
N SER A 109 -4.87 16.88 7.10
CA SER A 109 -5.11 18.21 6.55
C SER A 109 -5.51 18.11 5.08
N MET A 110 -6.74 18.50 4.75
CA MET A 110 -7.20 18.54 3.37
C MET A 110 -6.85 19.86 2.70
N LYS A 111 -6.22 19.79 1.52
CA LYS A 111 -5.99 20.98 0.69
C LYS A 111 -7.31 21.49 0.11
N ARG A 112 -7.87 22.56 0.68
CA ARG A 112 -9.19 23.15 0.32
C ARG A 112 -9.47 23.25 -1.19
N LYS A 113 -8.48 23.63 -2.00
CA LYS A 113 -8.66 23.81 -3.45
C LYS A 113 -8.62 22.51 -4.27
N THR A 114 -7.97 21.46 -3.75
CA THR A 114 -7.69 20.24 -4.52
C THR A 114 -8.28 18.98 -3.90
N GLY A 115 -8.79 19.04 -2.67
CA GLY A 115 -9.30 17.88 -1.94
C GLY A 115 -8.23 16.79 -1.75
N VAL A 116 -6.97 17.19 -1.57
CA VAL A 116 -5.84 16.24 -1.46
C VAL A 116 -5.45 16.04 0.00
N ALA A 117 -5.30 14.78 0.39
CA ALA A 117 -4.88 14.31 1.71
C ALA A 117 -3.90 13.14 1.54
N ARG A 118 -2.74 13.18 2.22
CA ARG A 118 -1.75 12.10 2.20
C ARG A 118 -2.03 11.15 3.36
N LEU A 119 -1.99 9.84 3.09
CA LEU A 119 -2.14 8.81 4.11
C LEU A 119 -0.80 8.53 4.79
N SER A 120 -0.83 8.32 6.10
CA SER A 120 0.33 7.87 6.87
C SER A 120 0.53 6.37 6.70
N LEU A 121 1.38 5.98 5.75
CA LEU A 121 1.71 4.57 5.52
C LEU A 121 2.34 3.96 6.78
N THR A 122 1.76 2.88 7.28
CA THR A 122 2.28 2.14 8.44
C THR A 122 3.50 1.30 8.07
N GLY A 123 3.74 1.10 6.77
CA GLY A 123 4.69 0.13 6.25
C GLY A 123 4.10 -1.29 6.29
N PRO A 124 4.41 -2.14 5.30
CA PRO A 124 3.98 -3.53 5.31
C PRO A 124 4.68 -4.32 6.42
N ALA A 125 4.02 -5.36 6.92
CA ALA A 125 4.55 -6.23 7.98
C ALA A 125 5.81 -7.01 7.52
N ARG A 126 5.88 -7.30 6.22
CA ARG A 126 7.03 -7.90 5.52
C ARG A 126 7.11 -7.37 4.09
N VAL A 127 8.18 -7.67 3.35
CA VAL A 127 8.23 -7.27 1.93
C VAL A 127 7.03 -7.83 1.15
N ILE A 128 6.60 -7.13 0.09
CA ILE A 128 5.51 -7.61 -0.76
C ILE A 128 6.12 -8.23 -2.01
N SER A 129 6.02 -9.55 -2.15
CA SER A 129 6.46 -10.25 -3.36
C SER A 129 5.51 -9.99 -4.53
N MET A 130 6.09 -9.61 -5.67
CA MET A 130 5.39 -9.34 -6.92
C MET A 130 6.07 -10.06 -8.09
N THR A 131 6.17 -11.39 -8.03
CA THR A 131 6.76 -12.21 -9.11
C THR A 131 6.11 -11.93 -10.47
N THR A 132 4.78 -11.85 -10.48
CA THR A 132 3.98 -11.52 -11.68
C THR A 132 3.03 -10.37 -11.41
N ARG A 133 2.30 -10.43 -10.30
CA ARG A 133 1.24 -9.48 -9.94
C ARG A 133 0.92 -9.53 -8.46
N ALA A 134 0.57 -8.38 -7.89
CA ALA A 134 0.11 -8.23 -6.51
C ALA A 134 -1.26 -7.54 -6.50
N LEU A 135 -2.17 -8.03 -5.66
CA LEU A 135 -3.50 -7.42 -5.52
C LEU A 135 -3.45 -6.38 -4.40
N ILE A 136 -3.95 -5.18 -4.68
CA ILE A 136 -4.11 -4.13 -3.69
C ILE A 136 -5.60 -3.98 -3.43
N GLU A 137 -6.03 -4.20 -2.19
CA GLU A 137 -7.40 -3.98 -1.74
C GLU A 137 -7.44 -2.86 -0.71
N PHE A 138 -8.53 -2.12 -0.68
CA PHE A 138 -8.70 -0.99 0.22
C PHE A 138 -10.16 -0.68 0.46
N GLU A 139 -10.41 -0.12 1.64
CA GLU A 139 -11.67 0.45 2.08
C GLU A 139 -11.29 1.64 2.95
N ILE A 140 -11.63 2.85 2.49
CA ILE A 140 -11.23 4.10 3.13
C ILE A 140 -12.48 4.93 3.40
N HIS A 141 -12.56 5.39 4.64
CA HIS A 141 -13.60 6.24 5.15
C HIS A 141 -13.04 7.62 5.49
N ALA A 142 -13.86 8.65 5.35
CA ALA A 142 -13.57 9.98 5.87
C ALA A 142 -14.81 10.51 6.57
N ARG A 143 -14.64 10.83 7.85
CA ARG A 143 -15.66 11.44 8.70
C ARG A 143 -15.39 12.93 8.88
N ASN A 144 -16.46 13.71 8.82
CA ASN A 144 -16.47 15.11 9.25
C ASN A 144 -16.62 15.17 10.77
N GLU A 145 -15.93 16.10 11.44
CA GLU A 145 -16.06 16.25 12.90
C GLU A 145 -17.49 16.62 13.36
N ASP A 146 -18.31 17.16 12.45
CA ASP A 146 -19.62 17.75 12.74
C ASP A 146 -20.83 16.86 12.40
N GLU A 147 -20.65 15.66 11.81
CA GLU A 147 -21.77 14.81 11.39
C GLU A 147 -21.91 13.50 12.20
N SER A 148 -23.14 13.21 12.63
CA SER A 148 -23.53 12.09 13.50
C SER A 148 -24.16 10.91 12.75
N THR A 149 -24.21 10.93 11.42
CA THR A 149 -24.87 9.90 10.60
C THR A 149 -23.85 8.94 9.97
N GLY A 150 -23.79 7.72 10.50
CA GLY A 150 -22.74 6.73 10.23
C GLY A 150 -22.82 5.92 8.93
N ASP A 151 -23.60 6.34 7.91
CA ASP A 151 -23.74 5.58 6.65
C ASP A 151 -22.97 6.23 5.47
N ASP A 152 -22.54 7.49 5.59
CA ASP A 152 -21.92 8.24 4.49
C ASP A 152 -20.38 8.37 4.57
N ASP A 153 -19.76 7.73 5.57
CA ASP A 153 -18.33 7.89 5.81
C ASP A 153 -17.46 7.20 4.73
N LEU A 154 -17.99 6.23 3.98
CA LEU A 154 -17.22 5.53 2.93
C LEU A 154 -16.94 6.47 1.75
N ILE A 155 -15.66 6.71 1.46
CA ILE A 155 -15.25 7.60 0.36
C ILE A 155 -14.70 6.86 -0.85
N ILE A 156 -14.03 5.72 -0.63
CA ILE A 156 -13.56 4.85 -1.71
C ILE A 156 -13.30 3.45 -1.18
N GLU A 157 -13.73 2.46 -1.95
CA GLU A 157 -13.39 1.06 -1.74
C GLU A 157 -13.12 0.38 -3.07
N GLY A 158 -12.40 -0.73 -3.01
CA GLY A 158 -12.21 -1.59 -4.15
C GLY A 158 -10.90 -2.34 -4.11
N CYS A 159 -10.52 -2.83 -5.27
CA CYS A 159 -9.22 -3.43 -5.47
C CYS A 159 -8.65 -3.12 -6.85
N THR A 160 -7.35 -3.31 -6.99
CA THR A 160 -6.66 -3.27 -8.27
C THR A 160 -5.49 -4.25 -8.25
N GLN A 161 -5.04 -4.65 -9.43
CA GLN A 161 -3.88 -5.53 -9.56
C GLN A 161 -2.72 -4.74 -10.15
N LEU A 162 -1.62 -4.71 -9.43
CA LEU A 162 -0.36 -4.19 -9.94
C LEU A 162 0.38 -5.34 -10.61
N ASP A 163 0.89 -5.09 -11.80
CA ASP A 163 1.62 -6.09 -12.58
C ASP A 163 3.03 -5.60 -12.91
N ARG A 164 3.87 -6.58 -13.23
CA ARG A 164 5.27 -6.36 -13.63
C ARG A 164 5.46 -6.39 -15.14
N ILE A 165 4.40 -6.52 -15.94
CA ILE A 165 4.53 -7.19 -17.24
C ILE A 165 5.39 -6.33 -18.20
N PHE A 166 6.40 -6.99 -18.78
CA PHE A 166 7.38 -6.52 -19.77
C PHE A 166 8.50 -5.57 -19.30
N LYS A 167 8.68 -5.34 -17.98
CA LYS A 167 9.82 -4.54 -17.48
C LYS A 167 10.91 -5.43 -16.87
N SER A 168 12.12 -5.31 -17.43
CA SER A 168 13.31 -6.03 -16.96
C SER A 168 14.09 -5.30 -15.87
N ASN A 169 13.83 -4.00 -15.69
CA ASN A 169 14.50 -3.15 -14.71
C ASN A 169 13.49 -2.65 -13.66
N SER A 170 14.02 -2.30 -12.48
CA SER A 170 13.24 -1.63 -11.44
C SER A 170 12.63 -0.33 -11.96
N PHE A 171 11.41 -0.02 -11.53
CA PHE A 171 10.68 1.14 -12.01
C PHE A 171 9.81 1.77 -10.93
N VAL A 172 9.50 3.05 -11.12
CA VAL A 172 8.57 3.80 -10.27
C VAL A 172 7.32 4.11 -11.09
N GLU A 173 6.15 3.88 -10.50
CA GLU A 173 4.88 4.27 -11.11
C GLU A 173 4.09 5.17 -10.17
N HIS A 174 3.26 6.00 -10.79
CA HIS A 174 2.31 6.85 -10.11
C HIS A 174 0.98 6.71 -10.85
N ARG A 175 -0.02 6.21 -10.14
CA ARG A 175 -1.28 5.76 -10.73
C ARG A 175 -2.46 6.25 -9.91
N ARG A 176 -3.59 6.52 -10.58
CA ARG A 176 -4.81 7.06 -9.95
C ARG A 176 -5.99 6.11 -10.16
N LEU A 177 -6.64 5.74 -9.07
CA LEU A 177 -7.88 4.97 -9.06
C LEU A 177 -9.05 5.94 -8.82
N TYR A 178 -9.99 6.02 -9.75
CA TYR A 178 -11.12 6.93 -9.65
C TYR A 178 -12.31 6.22 -9.00
N GLY A 179 -12.69 6.66 -7.80
CA GLY A 179 -13.95 6.34 -7.16
C GLY A 179 -15.01 7.40 -7.45
N GLU A 180 -16.20 7.22 -6.88
CA GLU A 180 -17.32 8.14 -7.06
C GLU A 180 -17.15 9.45 -6.28
N ARG A 181 -16.63 9.38 -5.05
CA ARG A 181 -16.50 10.53 -4.15
C ARG A 181 -15.09 11.11 -4.11
N CYS A 182 -14.09 10.31 -4.44
CA CYS A 182 -12.69 10.71 -4.49
C CYS A 182 -11.88 9.80 -5.42
N ALA A 183 -10.60 10.11 -5.56
CA ALA A 183 -9.63 9.25 -6.20
C ALA A 183 -8.52 8.86 -5.21
N LEU A 184 -7.95 7.68 -5.41
CA LEU A 184 -6.76 7.20 -4.69
C LEU A 184 -5.55 7.21 -5.61
N ASP A 185 -4.59 8.09 -5.31
CA ASP A 185 -3.28 8.11 -5.93
C ASP A 185 -2.37 7.13 -5.20
N ILE A 186 -1.73 6.25 -5.95
CA ILE A 186 -0.77 5.27 -5.46
C ILE A 186 0.56 5.49 -6.20
N LYS A 187 1.61 5.76 -5.43
CA LYS A 187 2.99 5.81 -5.93
C LYS A 187 3.75 4.63 -5.35
N TYR A 188 4.35 3.83 -6.23
CA TYR A 188 5.05 2.61 -5.84
C TYR A 188 6.29 2.39 -6.69
N MET A 189 7.19 1.56 -6.17
CA MET A 189 8.36 1.04 -6.84
C MET A 189 8.20 -0.46 -7.02
N ALA A 190 8.43 -0.95 -8.22
CA ALA A 190 8.66 -2.37 -8.48
C ALA A 190 10.17 -2.56 -8.56
N LEU A 191 10.73 -3.31 -7.62
CA LEU A 191 12.15 -3.60 -7.51
C LEU A 191 12.41 -4.98 -8.12
N ILE A 192 13.25 -5.04 -9.14
CA ILE A 192 13.67 -6.29 -9.77
C ILE A 192 15.00 -6.73 -9.17
N ASN A 193 15.14 -8.03 -8.95
CA ASN A 193 16.31 -8.65 -8.34
C ASN A 193 16.65 -8.10 -6.94
N ALA A 194 15.63 -7.89 -6.11
CA ALA A 194 15.78 -7.40 -4.74
C ALA A 194 15.70 -8.54 -3.72
N VAL A 195 16.25 -8.31 -2.53
CA VAL A 195 16.23 -9.27 -1.41
C VAL A 195 15.53 -8.66 -0.20
N GLU A 196 14.84 -9.50 0.58
CA GLU A 196 14.33 -9.13 1.89
C GLU A 196 15.47 -9.09 2.91
N ALA A 197 15.53 -8.03 3.71
CA ALA A 197 16.48 -7.91 4.80
C ALA A 197 15.76 -7.46 6.07
N LYS A 198 15.96 -8.22 7.16
CA LYS A 198 15.47 -7.87 8.49
C LYS A 198 16.58 -7.16 9.26
N VAL A 199 16.31 -5.93 9.70
CA VAL A 199 17.24 -5.14 10.53
C VAL A 199 16.65 -5.01 11.93
N GLU A 200 17.36 -5.50 12.94
CA GLU A 200 16.99 -5.32 14.34
C GLU A 200 17.74 -4.10 14.91
N VAL A 201 16.99 -3.10 15.38
CA VAL A 201 17.57 -1.86 15.92
C VAL A 201 17.44 -1.88 17.44
N THR A 202 18.59 -1.94 18.13
CA THR A 202 18.65 -1.77 19.58
C THR A 202 19.02 -0.34 19.92
N VAL A 203 18.12 0.38 20.60
CA VAL A 203 18.43 1.72 21.12
C VAL A 203 19.19 1.58 22.43
N LEU A 204 20.46 1.97 22.43
CA LEU A 204 21.29 1.95 23.63
C LEU A 204 21.18 3.28 24.40
N PRO A 205 21.28 3.26 25.74
CA PRO A 205 21.31 4.48 26.56
C PRO A 205 22.49 5.39 26.21
N PRO A 206 22.42 6.70 26.49
CA PRO A 206 23.26 7.76 25.89
C PRO A 206 24.77 7.72 26.22
N ARG A 207 25.29 6.65 26.85
CA ARG A 207 26.70 6.51 27.25
C ARG A 207 27.47 5.43 26.48
N GLN A 208 26.86 4.72 25.53
CA GLN A 208 27.59 3.79 24.66
C GLN A 208 27.51 4.26 23.20
N ARG A 209 28.68 4.33 22.55
CA ARG A 209 28.79 4.58 21.10
C ARG A 209 27.79 3.69 20.37
N GLN A 210 27.01 4.28 19.48
CA GLN A 210 26.13 3.54 18.59
C GLN A 210 26.95 2.49 17.84
N SER A 211 26.69 1.23 18.14
CA SER A 211 27.29 0.06 17.49
C SER A 211 26.17 -0.65 16.75
N TRP A 212 26.15 -0.49 15.44
CA TRP A 212 25.26 -1.24 14.56
C TRP A 212 25.74 -2.70 14.52
N LYS A 213 24.92 -3.65 14.96
CA LYS A 213 25.13 -5.07 14.71
C LYS A 213 24.08 -5.54 13.71
N CYS A 214 24.49 -5.69 12.45
CA CYS A 214 23.74 -6.45 11.47
C CYS A 214 23.79 -7.92 11.89
N GLN A 215 22.65 -8.53 12.21
CA GLN A 215 22.61 -9.96 12.56
C GLN A 215 22.50 -10.89 11.35
N HIS A 216 22.37 -10.36 10.14
CA HIS A 216 22.53 -11.12 8.91
C HIS A 216 23.23 -10.24 7.86
N GLU A 217 24.49 -10.55 7.55
CA GLU A 217 25.18 -9.98 6.41
C GLU A 217 24.55 -10.54 5.12
N ALA A 218 23.75 -9.74 4.43
CA ALA A 218 23.72 -9.79 2.98
C ALA A 218 24.46 -8.55 2.49
N VAL A 219 25.79 -8.67 2.36
CA VAL A 219 26.58 -7.69 1.62
C VAL A 219 26.17 -7.81 0.16
N CYS A 220 25.21 -7.00 -0.29
CA CYS A 220 25.05 -6.74 -1.72
C CYS A 220 26.22 -5.83 -2.16
N LYS A 221 27.34 -6.45 -2.55
CA LYS A 221 28.32 -5.84 -3.46
C LYS A 221 28.17 -6.50 -4.82
N ASP A 222 27.63 -5.79 -5.80
CA ASP A 222 28.42 -5.25 -6.92
C ASP A 222 27.51 -4.40 -7.83
N GLN A 223 27.78 -3.09 -7.89
CA GLN A 223 27.73 -2.35 -9.16
C GLN A 223 28.63 -1.14 -9.00
N ARG A 224 29.91 -1.35 -9.36
CA ARG A 224 30.79 -0.26 -9.80
C ARG A 224 30.08 0.54 -10.89
N PHE A 225 29.75 1.78 -10.60
CA PHE A 225 29.62 2.79 -11.65
C PHE A 225 31.05 3.09 -12.13
N GLN A 226 31.39 2.60 -13.32
CA GLN A 226 32.39 3.26 -14.17
C GLN A 226 31.71 4.36 -14.95
#